data_AF-A0A6M0CUW3-F1
#
_entry.id   AF-A0A6M0CUW3-F1
#
_cell.length_a   1.000
_cell.length_b   1.000
_cell.length_c   1.000
_cell.angle_alpha   90.00
_cell.angle_beta   90.00
_cell.angle_gamma   90.00
#
_symmetry.space_group_name_H-M   'P 1'
#
loop_
_entity.id
_entity.type
_entity.pdbx_description
1 polymer ?
#
loop_
_entity_poly.entity_id
_entity_poly.type
_entity_poly.pdbx_seq_one_letter_code
_entity_poly.pdbx_strand_id
1 'polypeptide(L)' 'ASGTFNQMTRDAAHDRMSRAGAQLMTWFGVACELHRDWRNDVEGLAALCSNHIPDYRNLMTSYNALTAAQ' A
#
# COMPACT_ATOMS: atom_id res chain seq x y z
N ALA A 1 -4.18 -2.71 8.53
CA ALA A 1 -5.54 -3.24 8.28
C ALA A 1 -6.05 -3.93 9.54
N SER A 2 -6.08 -3.19 10.65
CA SER A 2 -6.44 -3.71 11.98
C SER A 2 -7.06 -2.57 12.77
N GLY A 3 -8.20 -2.81 13.42
CA GLY A 3 -8.98 -1.79 14.13
C GLY A 3 -9.00 -2.02 15.63
N THR A 4 -9.20 -0.93 16.39
CA THR A 4 -9.39 -0.93 17.85
C THR A 4 -10.19 0.32 18.26
N PHE A 5 -10.47 0.50 19.55
CA PHE A 5 -11.39 1.52 20.06
C PHE A 5 -10.97 2.97 19.78
N ASN A 6 -9.68 3.28 19.95
CA ASN A 6 -9.14 4.65 19.81
C ASN A 6 -7.62 4.64 19.60
N GLN A 7 -7.02 5.82 19.44
CA GLN A 7 -5.58 5.96 19.23
C GLN A 7 -4.74 5.46 20.42
N MET A 8 -5.14 5.75 21.67
CA MET A 8 -4.39 5.30 22.85
C MET A 8 -4.26 3.77 22.90
N THR A 9 -5.37 3.06 22.65
CA THR A 9 -5.39 1.59 22.63
C THR A 9 -4.59 1.01 21.46
N ARG A 10 -4.60 1.68 20.29
CA ARG A 10 -3.74 1.32 19.15
C ARG A 10 -2.26 1.45 19.50
N ASP A 11 -1.86 2.60 20.05
CA ASP A 11 -0.47 2.91 20.33
C ASP A 11 0.09 1.99 21.43
N ALA A 12 -0.71 1.67 22.46
CA ALA A 12 -0.35 0.69 23.49
C ALA A 12 -0.18 -0.74 22.92
N ALA A 13 -1.05 -1.17 22.00
CA ALA A 13 -0.91 -2.48 21.35
C ALA A 13 0.34 -2.54 20.45
N HIS A 14 0.60 -1.45 19.70
CA HIS A 14 1.79 -1.32 18.87
C HIS A 14 3.09 -1.39 19.69
N ASP A 15 3.17 -0.68 20.83
CA ASP A 15 4.33 -0.72 21.73
C ASP A 15 4.60 -2.15 22.22
N ARG A 16 3.57 -2.86 22.67
CA ARG A 16 3.73 -4.24 23.13
C ARG A 16 4.24 -5.17 22.02
N MET A 17 3.70 -5.03 20.81
CA MET A 17 4.09 -5.86 19.66
C MET A 17 5.53 -5.56 19.23
N SER A 18 5.91 -4.28 19.11
CA SER A 18 7.26 -3.88 18.69
C SER A 18 8.31 -4.32 19.71
N ARG A 19 8.03 -4.20 21.02
CA ARG A 19 8.89 -4.70 22.09
C ARG A 19 9.06 -6.21 22.09
N ALA A 20 8.08 -6.95 21.56
CA ALA A 20 8.18 -8.40 21.36
C ALA A 20 8.87 -8.77 20.04
N GLY A 21 9.35 -7.80 19.26
CA GLY A 21 10.08 -8.02 18.01
C GLY A 21 9.20 -8.09 16.75
N ALA A 22 7.90 -7.80 16.86
CA ALA A 22 7.05 -7.72 15.67
C ALA A 22 7.38 -6.50 14.83
N GLN A 23 7.39 -6.65 13.50
CA GLN A 23 7.58 -5.56 12.56
C GLN A 23 6.22 -4.93 12.22
N LEU A 24 6.05 -3.65 12.56
CA LEU A 24 4.83 -2.92 12.26
C LEU A 24 4.87 -2.43 10.81
N MET A 25 3.92 -2.90 10.00
CA MET A 25 3.83 -2.56 8.58
C MET A 25 2.41 -2.12 8.19
N THR A 26 2.30 -1.46 7.04
CA THR A 26 1.02 -1.17 6.37
C THR A 26 0.88 -2.04 5.12
N TRP A 27 -0.35 -2.19 4.62
CA TRP A 27 -0.62 -3.11 3.51
C TRP A 27 0.20 -2.77 2.25
N PHE A 28 0.39 -1.48 1.96
CA PHE A 28 1.14 -1.02 0.79
C PHE A 28 2.62 -1.39 0.92
N GLY A 29 3.22 -1.16 2.10
CA GLY A 29 4.61 -1.58 2.36
C GLY A 29 4.80 -3.09 2.23
N VAL A 30 3.86 -3.88 2.74
CA VAL A 30 3.86 -5.35 2.57
C VAL A 30 3.79 -5.75 1.10
N ALA A 31 2.91 -5.12 0.31
CA ALA A 31 2.80 -5.40 -1.12
C ALA A 31 4.11 -5.09 -1.86
N CYS A 32 4.74 -3.95 -1.59
CA CYS A 32 6.03 -3.57 -2.17
C CYS A 32 7.15 -4.55 -1.77
N GLU A 33 7.22 -4.95 -0.50
CA GLU A 33 8.26 -5.85 -0.02
C GLU A 33 8.10 -7.28 -0.56
N LEU A 34 6.87 -7.74 -0.77
CA LEU A 34 6.62 -9.02 -1.44
C LEU A 34 6.92 -8.96 -2.94
N HIS A 35 6.55 -7.86 -3.60
CA HIS A 35 6.69 -7.72 -5.05
C HIS A 35 8.15 -7.52 -5.50
N ARG A 36 8.96 -6.85 -4.67
CA ARG A 36 10.40 -6.55 -4.84
C ARG A 36 10.76 -5.68 -6.03
N ASP A 37 10.37 -6.07 -7.24
CA ASP A 37 10.73 -5.43 -8.50
C ASP A 37 9.48 -5.28 -9.36
N TRP A 38 9.18 -4.04 -9.76
CA TRP A 38 8.05 -3.71 -10.64
C TRP A 38 8.02 -4.53 -11.93
N ARG A 39 9.19 -4.90 -12.46
CA ARG A 39 9.29 -5.63 -13.72
C ARG A 39 8.79 -7.07 -13.62
N ASN A 40 8.58 -7.58 -12.41
CA ASN A 40 8.05 -8.93 -12.20
C ASN A 40 6.62 -9.06 -12.70
N ASP A 41 5.77 -8.04 -12.46
CA ASP A 41 4.42 -7.93 -13.01
C ASP A 41 3.89 -6.49 -12.85
N VAL A 42 4.19 -5.65 -13.85
CA VAL A 42 3.81 -4.23 -13.83
C VAL A 42 2.30 -4.06 -13.79
N GLU A 43 1.57 -4.81 -14.62
CA GLU A 43 0.11 -4.70 -14.74
C GLU A 43 -0.59 -5.18 -13.48
N GLY A 44 -0.15 -6.29 -12.89
CA GLY A 44 -0.73 -6.82 -11.65
C GLY A 44 -0.55 -5.87 -10.47
N LEU A 45 0.66 -5.32 -10.27
CA LEU A 45 0.89 -4.36 -9.19
C LEU A 45 0.20 -3.02 -9.46
N ALA A 46 0.20 -2.54 -10.71
CA ALA A 46 -0.51 -1.32 -11.08
C ALA A 46 -2.03 -1.46 -10.85
N ALA A 47 -2.62 -2.61 -11.18
CA ALA A 47 -4.02 -2.90 -10.92
C ALA A 47 -4.33 -2.91 -9.41
N LEU A 48 -3.48 -3.55 -8.58
CA LEU A 48 -3.62 -3.54 -7.13
C LEU A 48 -3.62 -2.10 -6.58
N CYS A 49 -2.63 -1.30 -6.98
CA CYS A 49 -2.52 0.11 -6.57
C CYS A 49 -3.72 0.93 -7.06
N SER A 50 -4.12 0.79 -8.33
CA SER A 50 -5.28 1.48 -8.88
C SER A 50 -6.57 1.14 -8.14
N ASN A 51 -6.79 -0.11 -7.75
CA ASN A 51 -8.01 -0.55 -7.07
C ASN A 51 -8.10 -0.01 -5.62
N HIS A 52 -6.97 0.17 -4.93
CA HIS A 52 -6.95 0.48 -3.50
C HIS A 52 -6.36 1.85 -3.13
N ILE A 53 -5.79 2.58 -4.09
CA ILE A 53 -5.23 3.92 -3.90
C ILE A 53 -5.84 4.84 -4.98
N PRO A 54 -6.91 5.58 -4.67
CA PRO A 54 -7.57 6.47 -5.63
C PRO A 54 -6.62 7.49 -6.26
N ASP A 55 -5.66 8.01 -5.51
CA ASP A 55 -4.66 8.95 -6.04
C ASP A 55 -3.78 8.29 -7.12
N TYR A 56 -3.41 7.02 -6.94
CA TYR A 56 -2.64 6.27 -7.94
C TYR A 56 -3.46 6.01 -9.21
N ARG A 57 -4.75 5.70 -9.05
CA ARG A 57 -5.68 5.57 -10.19
C ARG A 57 -5.80 6.86 -10.98
N ASN A 58 -5.86 8.01 -10.30
CA ASN A 58 -5.93 9.32 -10.95
C ASN A 58 -4.69 9.58 -11.80
N LEU A 59 -3.49 9.29 -11.26
CA LEU A 59 -2.24 9.40 -12.02
C LEU A 59 -2.24 8.52 -13.27
N MET A 60 -2.61 7.24 -13.14
CA MET A 60 -2.68 6.32 -14.28
C MET A 60 -3.67 6.80 -15.34
N THR A 61 -4.85 7.28 -14.92
CA THR A 61 -5.89 7.79 -15.83
C THR A 61 -5.38 8.98 -16.62
N SER A 62 -4.81 9.98 -15.95
CA SER A 62 -4.27 11.18 -16.61
C SER A 62 -3.10 10.86 -17.54
N TYR A 63 -2.19 9.97 -17.12
CA TYR A 63 -1.08 9.50 -17.95
C TYR A 63 -1.57 8.81 -19.22
N ASN A 64 -2.44 7.81 -19.07
CA ASN A 64 -2.98 7.04 -20.19
C ASN A 64 -3.74 7.91 -21.18
N ALA A 65 -4.52 8.89 -20.70
CA ALA A 65 -5.23 9.83 -21.57
C ALA A 65 -4.27 10.70 -22.39
N LEU A 66 -3.16 11.15 -21.79
CA LEU A 66 -2.14 11.93 -22.48
C LEU A 66 -1.37 11.09 -23.50
N THR A 67 -0.93 9.89 -23.12
CA THR A 67 -0.11 9.03 -23.99
C THR A 67 -0.91 8.37 -25.11
N ALA A 68 -2.22 8.16 -24.96
CA ALA A 68 -3.07 7.66 -26.03
C ALA A 68 -3.38 8.71 -27.10
N ALA A 69 -3.20 10.01 -26.78
CA ALA A 69 -3.40 11.13 -27.69
C ALA A 69 -2.11 11.53 -28.45
N GLN A 70 -0.96 10.94 -28.11
CA GLN A 70 0.33 11.11 -28.78
C GLN A 70 0.54 10.03 -29.84
#